data_AF-D2R282-F1
#
_entry.id   AF-D2R282-F1
#
_cell.length_a   1.000
_cell.length_b   1.000
_cell.length_c   1.000
_cell.angle_alpha   90.00
_cell.angle_beta   90.00
_cell.angle_gamma   90.00
#
_symmetry.space_group_name_H-M   'P 1'
#
loop_
_entity.id
_entity.type
_entity.pdbx_description
1 polymer ?
#
loop_
_entity_poly.entity_id
_entity_poly.type
_entity_poly.pdbx_seq_one_letter_code
_entity_poly.pdbx_strand_id
1 'polypeptide(L)'
;MSNRKQKTPIVPRQYGEFLVTEAIVERRKRSKRPESAKALPLFDAADGKQPETPWACERSKSERAEPAALPAAAGGGLLFQSNAQCCDKDPSESLPSVSSPTPTPSFDSFPPDPSVVYSLDEISRPLGTKLILRGCGCRKWHCADCGPSMGWRLQSKLIERVGHFKSVLGITLTVDGSLFESQELAWQYVMEERLLSRFRRELERLGYLHSKHYFWSMEFQKKTFQSHWHLLFDAKHVPYGVVVEIWSRFRPKWAPPLAEPITAENYQGKAPAFGSVWISPPGPAHKAAFYATKYLIKHPAEGYPDWVLDRVGRMPRFGHSNGFFPRPSNHDASCFCEECRGERAPSPVASKPRKPSSQPAARRREAKTIRERIAACKTTCSIVEVEQLQLPDGSVVDGKGRYGGKLEIPYAEVREYIGAENDKRSALEVDPYTLDELQAKARSSQDRQENPS
;
A
#
# COMPACT_ATOMS: atom_id res chain seq x y z
N MET A 1 9.70 57.98 32.01
CA MET A 1 9.67 56.63 32.64
C MET A 1 8.32 55.98 32.32
N SER A 2 8.32 54.65 32.20
CA SER A 2 7.49 53.84 31.30
C SER A 2 5.98 53.85 31.55
N ASN A 3 5.22 54.03 30.45
CA ASN A 3 3.76 53.86 30.36
C ASN A 3 3.41 52.37 30.31
N ARG A 4 2.82 51.84 31.39
CA ARG A 4 2.36 50.45 31.49
C ARG A 4 0.88 50.36 31.06
N LYS A 5 0.63 50.03 29.80
CA LYS A 5 -0.71 49.73 29.28
C LYS A 5 -1.23 48.44 29.93
N GLN A 6 -2.37 48.54 30.62
CA GLN A 6 -3.13 47.39 31.10
C GLN A 6 -3.74 46.64 29.91
N LYS A 7 -3.52 45.32 29.85
CA LYS A 7 -4.18 44.41 28.91
C LYS A 7 -5.53 44.00 29.49
N THR A 8 -6.61 44.24 28.74
CA THR A 8 -7.93 43.67 29.00
C THR A 8 -7.96 42.18 28.69
N PRO A 9 -8.73 41.37 29.44
CA PRO A 9 -8.85 39.94 29.20
C PRO A 9 -9.73 39.65 27.97
N ILE A 10 -9.26 38.73 27.12
CA ILE A 10 -9.98 38.21 25.97
C ILE A 10 -11.00 37.18 26.48
N VAL A 11 -12.29 37.47 26.32
CA VAL A 11 -13.39 36.52 26.56
C VAL A 11 -13.47 35.56 25.37
N PRO A 12 -13.60 34.23 25.56
CA PRO A 12 -13.78 33.30 24.46
C PRO A 12 -15.16 33.49 23.80
N ARG A 13 -15.18 33.68 22.48
CA ARG A 13 -16.40 33.60 21.67
C ARG A 13 -16.94 32.18 21.71
N GLN A 14 -18.17 32.02 22.20
CA GLN A 14 -18.99 30.83 21.99
C GLN A 14 -19.23 30.67 20.48
N TYR A 15 -18.83 29.52 19.93
CA TYR A 15 -19.19 29.14 18.56
C TYR A 15 -20.59 28.56 18.57
N GLY A 16 -21.50 29.23 17.86
CA GLY A 16 -22.86 28.80 17.65
C GLY A 16 -22.94 27.50 16.84
N GLU A 17 -23.91 26.69 17.21
CA GLU A 17 -24.36 25.50 16.50
C GLU A 17 -24.81 25.88 15.08
N PHE A 18 -24.15 25.35 14.06
CA PHE A 18 -24.67 25.36 12.70
C PHE A 18 -25.47 24.07 12.48
N LEU A 19 -26.79 24.19 12.59
CA LEU A 19 -27.73 23.21 12.06
C LEU A 19 -27.60 23.19 10.53
N VAL A 20 -27.00 22.12 10.01
CA VAL A 20 -27.04 21.78 8.59
C VAL A 20 -28.11 20.71 8.43
N THR A 21 -29.35 21.13 8.21
CA THR A 21 -30.47 20.26 7.85
C THR A 21 -31.09 20.73 6.53
N GLU A 22 -31.40 19.75 5.67
CA GLU A 22 -32.37 19.80 4.54
C GLU A 22 -31.95 20.16 3.10
N ALA A 23 -30.68 20.38 2.74
CA ALA A 23 -30.35 20.71 1.33
C ALA A 23 -29.97 19.52 0.39
N ILE A 24 -29.90 18.26 0.88
CA ILE A 24 -29.29 17.15 0.10
C ILE A 24 -30.32 16.15 -0.49
N VAL A 25 -31.59 16.19 -0.07
CA VAL A 25 -32.58 15.17 -0.46
C VAL A 25 -33.26 15.45 -1.82
N GLU A 26 -33.35 16.71 -2.27
CA GLU A 26 -34.15 17.03 -3.47
C GLU A 26 -33.49 16.77 -4.82
N ARG A 27 -32.18 16.52 -4.89
CA ARG A 27 -31.49 16.30 -6.19
C ARG A 27 -31.63 14.89 -6.77
N ARG A 28 -32.33 13.97 -6.09
CA ARG A 28 -32.41 12.54 -6.48
C ARG A 28 -33.50 12.17 -7.49
N LYS A 29 -34.35 13.10 -7.96
CA LYS A 29 -35.50 12.76 -8.83
C LYS A 29 -35.32 12.90 -10.34
N ARG A 30 -34.16 13.31 -10.88
CA ARG A 30 -33.98 13.45 -12.34
C ARG A 30 -32.65 12.91 -12.83
N SER A 31 -32.61 11.61 -13.16
CA SER A 31 -31.76 11.02 -14.21
C SER A 31 -32.00 9.51 -14.30
N LYS A 32 -33.12 9.09 -14.89
CA LYS A 32 -33.19 7.74 -15.50
C LYS A 32 -32.60 7.85 -16.90
N ARG A 33 -31.37 7.38 -17.09
CA ARG A 33 -30.84 7.01 -18.41
C ARG A 33 -31.03 5.49 -18.58
N PRO A 34 -31.40 5.01 -19.76
CA PRO A 34 -31.61 3.58 -19.98
C PRO A 34 -30.29 2.82 -19.94
N GLU A 35 -30.26 1.73 -19.17
CA GLU A 35 -29.20 0.72 -19.20
C GLU A 35 -29.23 0.01 -20.56
N SER A 36 -28.17 0.18 -21.35
CA SER A 36 -27.86 -0.73 -22.45
C SER A 36 -26.90 -1.78 -21.90
N ALA A 37 -27.44 -2.96 -21.60
CA ALA A 37 -26.65 -4.13 -21.31
C ALA A 37 -25.88 -4.54 -22.57
N LYS A 38 -24.55 -4.38 -22.55
CA LYS A 38 -23.67 -5.07 -23.50
C LYS A 38 -23.45 -6.49 -22.97
N ALA A 39 -24.15 -7.44 -23.58
CA ALA A 39 -23.81 -8.85 -23.46
C ALA A 39 -22.40 -9.09 -24.01
N LEU A 40 -21.61 -9.90 -23.31
CA LEU A 40 -20.36 -10.45 -23.80
C LEU A 40 -20.69 -11.45 -24.93
N PRO A 41 -19.89 -11.52 -26.01
CA PRO A 41 -20.14 -12.46 -27.08
C PRO A 41 -19.91 -13.89 -26.60
N LEU A 42 -20.95 -14.71 -26.75
CA LEU A 42 -20.88 -16.17 -26.78
C LEU A 42 -19.95 -16.57 -27.94
N PHE A 43 -18.98 -17.45 -27.67
CA PHE A 43 -18.21 -18.09 -28.72
C PHE A 43 -19.08 -19.15 -29.39
N ASP A 44 -19.48 -18.91 -30.64
CA ASP A 44 -19.98 -19.95 -31.53
C ASP A 44 -18.78 -20.77 -32.04
N ALA A 45 -18.74 -22.04 -31.65
CA ALA A 45 -17.88 -23.04 -32.24
C ALA A 45 -18.66 -23.75 -33.35
N ALA A 46 -18.24 -23.58 -34.60
CA ALA A 46 -18.63 -24.41 -35.72
C ALA A 46 -17.38 -24.90 -36.47
N ASP A 47 -17.40 -26.20 -36.74
CA ASP A 47 -16.69 -26.96 -37.76
C ASP A 47 -15.18 -27.24 -37.60
N GLY A 48 -14.91 -28.44 -37.06
CA GLY A 48 -14.46 -29.52 -37.94
C GLY A 48 -12.97 -29.83 -37.97
N LYS A 49 -12.52 -30.74 -37.09
CA LYS A 49 -11.86 -32.02 -37.45
C LYS A 49 -11.35 -32.73 -36.20
N GLN A 50 -11.85 -33.94 -35.99
CA GLN A 50 -11.31 -34.90 -35.02
C GLN A 50 -9.90 -35.36 -35.43
N PRO A 51 -9.12 -35.84 -34.46
CA PRO A 51 -8.74 -37.24 -34.55
C PRO A 51 -9.13 -38.05 -33.32
N GLU A 52 -9.20 -39.34 -33.59
CA GLU A 52 -9.82 -40.42 -32.86
C GLU A 52 -9.03 -40.87 -31.62
N THR A 53 -9.79 -41.07 -30.53
CA THR A 53 -9.66 -42.15 -29.52
C THR A 53 -8.46 -42.11 -28.53
N PRO A 54 -8.52 -42.93 -27.46
CA PRO A 54 -9.49 -42.85 -26.36
C PRO A 54 -8.74 -42.79 -25.01
N TRP A 55 -9.45 -42.81 -23.88
CA TRP A 55 -9.19 -43.71 -22.73
C TRP A 55 -10.12 -43.29 -21.59
N ALA A 56 -11.14 -44.11 -21.42
CA ALA A 56 -12.08 -44.03 -20.32
C ALA A 56 -11.49 -44.68 -19.06
N CYS A 57 -11.98 -44.17 -17.94
CA CYS A 57 -11.86 -44.68 -16.60
C CYS A 57 -12.44 -46.10 -16.48
N GLU A 58 -11.72 -47.04 -15.85
CA GLU A 58 -12.37 -48.16 -15.15
C GLU A 58 -11.53 -48.74 -14.00
N ARG A 59 -12.23 -49.07 -12.93
CA ARG A 59 -11.74 -49.73 -11.71
C ARG A 59 -11.59 -51.24 -11.92
N SER A 60 -10.56 -51.84 -11.32
CA SER A 60 -10.56 -53.22 -10.79
C SER A 60 -9.44 -53.29 -9.74
N LYS A 61 -9.71 -53.56 -8.45
CA LYS A 61 -9.95 -54.84 -7.74
C LYS A 61 -8.89 -55.94 -7.97
N SER A 62 -8.27 -56.30 -6.83
CA SER A 62 -7.69 -57.60 -6.42
C SER A 62 -6.39 -58.05 -7.14
N GLU A 63 -5.37 -58.67 -6.55
CA GLU A 63 -5.25 -59.60 -5.42
C GLU A 63 -3.85 -59.54 -4.75
N ARG A 64 -3.75 -60.21 -3.59
CA ARG A 64 -2.57 -60.50 -2.77
C ARG A 64 -1.47 -61.28 -3.50
N ALA A 65 -0.21 -61.01 -3.11
CA ALA A 65 0.76 -62.03 -2.71
C ALA A 65 1.86 -61.40 -1.84
N GLU A 66 2.30 -62.15 -0.84
CA GLU A 66 3.08 -61.76 0.35
C GLU A 66 4.60 -62.12 0.18
N PRO A 67 5.50 -62.00 1.19
CA PRO A 67 6.68 -61.14 1.12
C PRO A 67 8.05 -61.87 1.18
N ALA A 68 9.13 -61.11 0.99
CA ALA A 68 10.50 -61.51 1.34
C ALA A 68 11.10 -60.58 2.41
N ALA A 69 11.91 -61.17 3.27
CA ALA A 69 12.31 -60.74 4.61
C ALA A 69 13.32 -59.57 4.71
N LEU A 70 13.17 -58.79 5.81
CA LEU A 70 14.11 -58.23 6.84
C LEU A 70 15.64 -58.12 6.55
N PRO A 71 16.43 -57.29 7.31
CA PRO A 71 16.18 -56.65 8.62
C PRO A 71 16.46 -55.12 8.69
N ALA A 72 15.70 -54.33 9.46
CA ALA A 72 15.81 -54.01 10.91
C ALA A 72 16.94 -53.02 11.32
N ALA A 73 16.52 -51.78 11.63
CA ALA A 73 17.09 -50.87 12.65
C ALA A 73 16.06 -49.73 12.89
N ALA A 74 15.25 -49.79 13.95
CA ALA A 74 15.34 -48.96 15.17
C ALA A 74 15.44 -47.43 14.90
N GLY A 75 14.56 -46.54 15.36
CA GLY A 75 13.41 -46.61 16.27
C GLY A 75 12.85 -45.20 16.54
N GLY A 76 11.63 -45.14 17.09
CA GLY A 76 10.98 -43.94 17.68
C GLY A 76 10.22 -43.06 16.68
N GLY A 77 8.89 -42.98 16.61
CA GLY A 77 7.83 -43.32 17.58
C GLY A 77 7.30 -42.06 18.26
N LEU A 78 6.33 -41.38 17.64
CA LEU A 78 5.33 -40.52 18.29
C LEU A 78 4.20 -40.21 17.29
N LEU A 79 3.07 -40.88 17.49
CA LEU A 79 1.82 -40.74 16.74
C LEU A 79 0.80 -40.12 17.71
N PHE A 80 0.30 -38.92 17.40
CA PHE A 80 -0.88 -38.36 18.06
C PHE A 80 -2.11 -38.74 17.21
N GLN A 81 -2.97 -39.58 17.78
CA GLN A 81 -4.28 -39.89 17.20
C GLN A 81 -5.28 -38.79 17.56
N SER A 82 -6.02 -38.39 16.53
CA SER A 82 -7.27 -37.66 16.58
C SER A 82 -8.38 -38.54 17.18
N ASN A 83 -9.12 -38.02 18.15
CA ASN A 83 -10.42 -38.58 18.54
C ASN A 83 -11.50 -37.51 18.35
N ALA A 84 -12.31 -37.72 17.31
CA ALA A 84 -13.66 -37.21 17.20
C ALA A 84 -14.59 -38.34 17.62
N GLN A 85 -15.43 -38.12 18.64
CA GLN A 85 -16.51 -39.04 18.95
C GLN A 85 -17.72 -38.26 19.45
N CYS A 86 -18.72 -38.19 18.58
CA CYS A 86 -20.10 -37.83 18.88
C CYS A 86 -20.74 -38.94 19.70
N CYS A 87 -21.54 -38.59 20.71
CA CYS A 87 -22.66 -39.39 21.19
C CYS A 87 -23.71 -38.46 21.81
N ASP A 88 -24.94 -38.64 21.33
CA ASP A 88 -26.20 -38.12 21.83
C ASP A 88 -26.44 -38.47 23.31
N LYS A 89 -27.01 -37.54 24.08
CA LYS A 89 -28.03 -37.83 25.12
C LYS A 89 -28.95 -36.62 25.33
N ASP A 90 -30.24 -36.92 25.19
CA ASP A 90 -31.41 -36.09 25.49
C ASP A 90 -31.70 -35.99 27.00
N PRO A 91 -32.67 -35.15 27.45
CA PRO A 91 -32.49 -34.28 28.60
C PRO A 91 -33.37 -34.65 29.80
N SER A 92 -32.82 -34.52 30.99
CA SER A 92 -33.58 -34.22 32.21
C SER A 92 -32.58 -33.96 33.32
N GLU A 93 -32.55 -32.74 33.86
CA GLU A 93 -32.53 -32.49 35.31
C GLU A 93 -32.32 -31.00 35.65
N SER A 94 -33.25 -30.50 36.44
CA SER A 94 -33.13 -29.44 37.46
C SER A 94 -32.42 -28.11 37.10
N LEU A 95 -33.24 -27.06 37.03
CA LEU A 95 -32.86 -25.65 37.12
C LEU A 95 -32.15 -25.34 38.46
N PRO A 96 -30.99 -24.67 38.46
CA PRO A 96 -30.53 -23.92 39.61
C PRO A 96 -30.98 -22.45 39.54
N SER A 97 -31.47 -22.02 40.70
CA SER A 97 -31.74 -20.67 41.19
C SER A 97 -30.92 -19.54 40.53
N VAL A 98 -31.65 -18.52 40.09
CA VAL A 98 -31.15 -17.23 39.63
C VAL A 98 -30.49 -16.48 40.80
N SER A 99 -29.17 -16.39 40.79
CA SER A 99 -28.41 -15.46 41.62
C SER A 99 -28.25 -14.11 40.92
N SER A 100 -28.38 -13.05 41.72
CA SER A 100 -28.41 -11.64 41.36
C SER A 100 -27.23 -11.17 40.49
N PRO A 101 -27.43 -10.14 39.64
CA PRO A 101 -26.36 -9.61 38.78
C PRO A 101 -25.25 -8.98 39.63
N THR A 102 -24.04 -9.49 39.45
CA THR A 102 -22.81 -8.90 39.98
C THR A 102 -22.54 -7.58 39.25
N PRO A 103 -22.24 -6.47 39.94
CA PRO A 103 -21.93 -5.21 39.29
C PRO A 103 -20.69 -5.36 38.41
N THR A 104 -20.82 -5.00 37.13
CA THR A 104 -19.70 -4.86 36.19
C THR A 104 -18.65 -3.90 36.76
N PRO A 105 -17.35 -4.26 36.74
CA PRO A 105 -16.30 -3.37 37.20
C PRO A 105 -16.25 -2.11 36.31
N SER A 106 -16.22 -0.95 36.96
CA SER A 106 -16.06 0.34 36.28
C SER A 106 -14.74 0.40 35.53
N PHE A 107 -14.78 0.98 34.33
CA PHE A 107 -13.68 1.00 33.36
C PHE A 107 -12.58 2.04 33.68
N ASP A 108 -12.57 2.61 34.88
CA ASP A 108 -11.80 3.82 35.22
C ASP A 108 -10.52 3.57 36.02
N SER A 109 -9.93 2.37 35.98
CA SER A 109 -8.73 2.09 36.78
C SER A 109 -7.78 1.09 36.13
N PHE A 110 -7.35 1.37 34.90
CA PHE A 110 -6.07 0.82 34.43
C PHE A 110 -4.94 1.72 34.92
N PRO A 111 -3.94 1.21 35.66
CA PRO A 111 -2.73 1.98 35.93
C PRO A 111 -2.09 2.34 34.59
N PRO A 112 -1.56 3.58 34.43
CA PRO A 112 -0.87 3.95 33.20
C PRO A 112 0.28 2.96 32.97
N ASP A 113 0.28 2.35 31.79
CA ASP A 113 1.36 1.49 31.32
C ASP A 113 2.69 2.27 31.44
N PRO A 114 3.68 1.80 32.23
CA PRO A 114 4.95 2.49 32.42
C PRO A 114 5.85 2.48 31.17
N SER A 115 5.40 1.92 30.04
CA SER A 115 5.99 2.25 28.74
C SER A 115 5.65 3.69 28.36
N VAL A 116 6.34 4.65 28.98
CA VAL A 116 6.43 6.02 28.49
C VAL A 116 7.04 5.93 27.10
N VAL A 117 6.19 5.91 26.07
CA VAL A 117 6.59 6.05 24.69
C VAL A 117 7.04 7.49 24.54
N TYR A 118 8.31 7.75 24.86
CA TYR A 118 8.93 9.01 24.52
C TYR A 118 8.73 9.22 23.02
N SER A 119 8.10 10.33 22.66
CA SER A 119 8.10 10.78 21.28
C SER A 119 9.56 10.94 20.88
N LEU A 120 10.05 10.09 19.96
CA LEU A 120 11.45 10.12 19.48
C LEU A 120 11.90 11.53 19.05
N ASP A 121 10.94 12.36 18.63
CA ASP A 121 11.16 13.74 18.21
C ASP A 121 11.50 14.70 19.37
N GLU A 122 11.29 14.34 20.65
CA GLU A 122 11.43 15.26 21.80
C GLU A 122 12.70 15.08 22.64
N ILE A 123 13.43 13.96 22.51
CA ILE A 123 14.59 13.68 23.40
C ILE A 123 15.82 13.14 22.68
N SER A 124 15.78 13.01 21.35
CA SER A 124 16.95 12.55 20.61
C SER A 124 17.85 13.72 20.17
N ARG A 125 19.17 13.54 20.27
CA ARG A 125 20.16 14.47 19.71
C ARG A 125 20.69 13.91 18.38
N PRO A 126 20.69 14.68 17.28
CA PRO A 126 21.31 14.24 16.04
C PRO A 126 22.82 14.13 16.21
N LEU A 127 23.39 12.96 15.93
CA LEU A 127 24.83 12.69 15.99
C LEU A 127 25.53 12.89 14.65
N GLY A 128 24.78 12.77 13.56
CA GLY A 128 25.34 12.83 12.23
C GLY A 128 24.47 12.11 11.21
N THR A 129 25.06 11.87 10.05
CA THR A 129 24.40 11.17 8.94
C THR A 129 25.30 10.03 8.49
N LYS A 130 24.76 8.82 8.53
CA LYS A 130 25.38 7.60 8.02
C LYS A 130 25.04 7.45 6.55
N LEU A 131 26.03 7.13 5.71
CA LEU A 131 25.82 6.88 4.28
C LEU A 131 25.72 5.37 4.05
N ILE A 132 24.63 4.95 3.42
CA ILE A 132 24.33 3.56 3.12
C ILE A 132 24.20 3.37 1.62
N LEU A 133 25.01 2.47 1.07
CA LEU A 133 24.97 2.01 -0.31
C LEU A 133 24.14 0.74 -0.42
N ARG A 134 23.09 0.78 -1.25
CA ARG A 134 22.22 -0.37 -1.53
C ARG A 134 22.28 -0.76 -3.00
N GLY A 135 22.42 -2.06 -3.25
CA GLY A 135 22.36 -2.59 -4.61
C GLY A 135 20.98 -2.35 -5.23
N CYS A 136 20.92 -1.69 -6.38
CA CYS A 136 19.67 -1.39 -7.07
C CYS A 136 19.75 -1.71 -8.56
N GLY A 137 18.64 -1.57 -9.29
CA GLY A 137 18.61 -1.77 -10.75
C GLY A 137 17.27 -2.24 -11.29
N CYS A 138 16.58 -3.12 -10.54
CA CYS A 138 15.31 -3.67 -10.99
C CYS A 138 14.16 -2.64 -11.00
N ARG A 139 14.28 -1.59 -10.17
CA ARG A 139 13.29 -0.51 -9.94
C ARG A 139 11.90 -1.05 -9.56
N LYS A 140 11.88 -2.10 -8.74
CA LYS A 140 10.66 -2.72 -8.22
C LYS A 140 10.41 -2.31 -6.77
N TRP A 141 9.16 -1.96 -6.47
CA TRP A 141 8.70 -1.69 -5.11
C TRP A 141 8.78 -2.91 -4.18
N HIS A 142 8.77 -4.12 -4.76
CA HIS A 142 8.85 -5.38 -4.02
C HIS A 142 10.30 -5.85 -3.78
N CYS A 143 11.30 -5.09 -4.21
CA CYS A 143 12.70 -5.39 -3.95
C CYS A 143 13.10 -4.79 -2.60
N ALA A 144 13.66 -5.59 -1.70
CA ALA A 144 14.16 -5.15 -0.39
C ALA A 144 15.21 -4.03 -0.47
N ASP A 145 15.90 -3.91 -1.60
CA ASP A 145 16.93 -2.90 -1.80
C ASP A 145 16.40 -1.67 -2.58
N CYS A 146 15.71 -1.87 -3.71
CA CYS A 146 15.18 -0.74 -4.50
C CYS A 146 13.96 -0.06 -3.87
N GLY A 147 13.09 -0.84 -3.20
CA GLY A 147 11.83 -0.36 -2.62
C GLY A 147 12.04 0.78 -1.63
N PRO A 148 12.90 0.62 -0.61
CA PRO A 148 13.20 1.68 0.35
C PRO A 148 13.70 2.97 -0.30
N SER A 149 14.71 2.90 -1.19
CA SER A 149 15.26 4.06 -1.91
C SER A 149 14.19 4.80 -2.72
N MET A 150 13.34 4.05 -3.43
CA MET A 150 12.21 4.63 -4.16
C MET A 150 11.15 5.22 -3.22
N GLY A 151 10.93 4.60 -2.08
CA GLY A 151 9.99 5.01 -1.04
C GLY A 151 10.38 6.33 -0.39
N TRP A 152 11.64 6.50 0.02
CA TRP A 152 12.15 7.77 0.56
C TRP A 152 12.06 8.89 -0.47
N ARG A 153 12.45 8.63 -1.73
CA ARG A 153 12.30 9.62 -2.81
C ARG A 153 10.85 10.04 -3.02
N LEU A 154 9.91 9.10 -2.97
CA LEU A 154 8.48 9.38 -3.08
C LEU A 154 7.96 10.13 -1.85
N GLN A 155 8.44 9.79 -0.66
CA GLN A 155 8.05 10.41 0.60
C GLN A 155 8.38 11.90 0.63
N SER A 156 9.60 12.31 0.24
CA SER A 156 9.96 13.74 0.17
C SER A 156 9.00 14.52 -0.74
N LYS A 157 8.71 13.99 -1.94
CA LYS A 157 7.76 14.59 -2.88
C LYS A 157 6.33 14.61 -2.34
N LEU A 158 5.94 13.56 -1.61
CA LEU A 158 4.62 13.47 -1.03
C LEU A 158 4.45 14.49 0.08
N ILE A 159 5.43 14.63 0.98
CA ILE A 159 5.43 15.62 2.07
C ILE A 159 5.24 17.03 1.53
N GLU A 160 6.05 17.41 0.53
CA GLU A 160 5.90 18.69 -0.17
C GLU A 160 4.47 18.84 -0.71
N ARG A 161 3.98 17.83 -1.42
CA ARG A 161 2.67 17.92 -2.06
C ARG A 161 1.50 18.00 -1.08
N VAL A 162 1.51 17.20 -0.02
CA VAL A 162 0.44 17.23 0.99
C VAL A 162 0.53 18.46 1.87
N GLY A 163 1.68 19.14 1.92
CA GLY A 163 1.80 20.46 2.58
C GLY A 163 0.90 21.54 1.96
N HIS A 164 0.44 21.34 0.72
CA HIS A 164 -0.53 22.23 0.07
C HIS A 164 -1.99 21.86 0.32
N PHE A 165 -2.28 20.78 1.06
CA PHE A 165 -3.66 20.42 1.39
C PHE A 165 -4.19 21.38 2.46
N LYS A 166 -5.46 21.76 2.34
CA LYS A 166 -6.12 22.58 3.38
C LYS A 166 -6.28 21.79 4.66
N SER A 167 -6.58 20.51 4.53
CA SER A 167 -6.69 19.56 5.64
C SER A 167 -6.43 18.15 5.10
N VAL A 168 -5.56 17.39 5.78
CA VAL A 168 -5.21 16.03 5.35
C VAL A 168 -6.05 15.02 6.11
N LEU A 169 -6.84 14.24 5.38
CA LEU A 169 -7.57 13.09 5.91
C LEU A 169 -6.90 11.79 5.48
N GLY A 170 -6.48 10.98 6.47
CA GLY A 170 -5.99 9.62 6.26
C GLY A 170 -7.12 8.60 6.40
N ILE A 171 -7.29 7.72 5.41
CA ILE A 171 -8.25 6.61 5.47
C ILE A 171 -7.52 5.32 5.10
N THR A 172 -7.66 4.28 5.90
CA THR A 172 -7.22 2.92 5.57
C THR A 172 -8.44 2.08 5.22
N LEU A 173 -8.39 1.41 4.07
CA LEU A 173 -9.46 0.53 3.57
C LEU A 173 -8.90 -0.89 3.41
N THR A 174 -9.67 -1.90 3.79
CA THR A 174 -9.39 -3.30 3.49
C THR A 174 -10.56 -3.92 2.72
N VAL A 175 -10.37 -5.12 2.21
CA VAL A 175 -11.41 -5.91 1.54
C VAL A 175 -11.68 -7.15 2.36
N ASP A 176 -12.93 -7.59 2.46
CA ASP A 176 -13.28 -8.85 3.10
C ASP A 176 -12.76 -10.02 2.25
N GLY A 177 -11.73 -10.69 2.76
CA GLY A 177 -11.07 -11.80 2.06
C GLY A 177 -11.97 -13.02 1.89
N SER A 178 -12.99 -13.19 2.74
CA SER A 178 -13.92 -14.33 2.65
C SER A 178 -14.84 -14.25 1.44
N LEU A 179 -14.95 -13.07 0.81
CA LEU A 179 -15.73 -12.92 -0.40
C LEU A 179 -15.00 -13.51 -1.62
N PHE A 180 -13.67 -13.60 -1.60
CA PHE A 180 -12.89 -13.97 -2.78
C PHE A 180 -12.23 -15.33 -2.59
N GLU A 181 -12.06 -16.09 -3.67
CA GLU A 181 -11.35 -17.37 -3.63
C GLU A 181 -9.86 -17.19 -3.25
N SER A 182 -9.29 -16.01 -3.53
CA SER A 182 -7.91 -15.67 -3.19
C SER A 182 -7.71 -14.18 -2.94
N GLN A 183 -6.64 -13.84 -2.21
CA GLN A 183 -6.21 -12.45 -2.00
C GLN A 183 -5.80 -11.76 -3.31
N GLU A 184 -5.35 -12.52 -4.30
CA GLU A 184 -5.07 -11.98 -5.63
C GLU A 184 -6.37 -11.49 -6.29
N LEU A 185 -7.43 -12.29 -6.29
CA LEU A 185 -8.72 -11.91 -6.88
C LEU A 185 -9.33 -10.71 -6.15
N ALA A 186 -9.23 -10.66 -4.81
CA ALA A 186 -9.64 -9.50 -4.02
C ALA A 186 -8.91 -8.22 -4.48
N TRP A 187 -7.59 -8.29 -4.64
CA TRP A 187 -6.78 -7.18 -5.14
C TRP A 187 -7.16 -6.79 -6.58
N GLN A 188 -7.29 -7.78 -7.47
CA GLN A 188 -7.66 -7.57 -8.87
C GLN A 188 -9.00 -6.83 -8.98
N TYR A 189 -10.01 -7.26 -8.23
CA TYR A 189 -11.31 -6.61 -8.16
C TYR A 189 -11.21 -5.12 -7.79
N VAL A 190 -10.44 -4.77 -6.75
CA VAL A 190 -10.25 -3.36 -6.36
C VAL A 190 -9.62 -2.52 -7.49
N MET A 191 -8.64 -3.09 -8.18
CA MET A 191 -7.88 -2.41 -9.21
C MET A 191 -8.66 -2.26 -10.52
N GLU A 192 -9.35 -3.30 -10.96
CA GLU A 192 -10.13 -3.35 -12.21
C GLU A 192 -11.41 -2.52 -12.12
N GLU A 193 -12.14 -2.62 -11.01
CA GLU A 193 -13.34 -1.80 -10.76
C GLU A 193 -12.98 -0.36 -10.34
N ARG A 194 -11.69 -0.06 -10.20
CA ARG A 194 -11.15 1.26 -9.83
C ARG A 194 -11.79 1.80 -8.56
N LEU A 195 -11.99 0.95 -7.56
CA LEU A 195 -12.80 1.26 -6.38
C LEU A 195 -12.27 2.47 -5.61
N LEU A 196 -10.96 2.64 -5.49
CA LEU A 196 -10.36 3.81 -4.82
C LEU A 196 -10.71 5.13 -5.53
N SER A 197 -10.73 5.12 -6.87
CA SER A 197 -11.14 6.28 -7.67
C SER A 197 -12.65 6.55 -7.56
N ARG A 198 -13.47 5.50 -7.46
CA ARG A 198 -14.92 5.62 -7.24
C ARG A 198 -15.23 6.15 -5.84
N PHE A 199 -14.57 5.60 -4.82
CA PHE A 199 -14.64 6.04 -3.43
C PHE A 199 -14.38 7.55 -3.31
N ARG A 200 -13.27 8.03 -3.89
CA ARG A 200 -12.95 9.47 -3.94
C ARG A 200 -14.05 10.30 -4.60
N ARG A 201 -14.58 9.84 -5.75
CA ARG A 201 -15.64 10.55 -6.48
C ARG A 201 -16.93 10.67 -5.66
N GLU A 202 -17.27 9.67 -4.87
CA GLU A 202 -18.43 9.75 -3.96
C GLU A 202 -18.21 10.79 -2.85
N LEU A 203 -17.03 10.82 -2.23
CA LEU A 203 -16.69 11.87 -1.26
C LEU A 203 -16.74 13.28 -1.88
N GLU A 204 -16.25 13.43 -3.11
CA GLU A 204 -16.32 14.68 -3.87
C GLU A 204 -17.77 15.09 -4.14
N ARG A 205 -18.60 14.17 -4.62
CA ARG A 205 -20.02 14.40 -4.93
C ARG A 205 -20.82 14.83 -3.71
N LEU A 206 -20.45 14.34 -2.53
CA LEU A 206 -21.06 14.72 -1.26
C LEU A 206 -20.47 16.01 -0.65
N GLY A 207 -19.49 16.64 -1.32
CA GLY A 207 -18.93 17.93 -0.91
C GLY A 207 -17.97 17.86 0.28
N TYR A 208 -17.34 16.70 0.52
CA TYR A 208 -16.36 16.51 1.60
C TYR A 208 -14.92 16.88 1.22
N LEU A 209 -14.60 16.88 -0.08
CA LEU A 209 -13.24 17.14 -0.54
C LEU A 209 -13.03 18.61 -0.87
N HIS A 210 -11.89 19.16 -0.44
CA HIS A 210 -11.43 20.50 -0.83
C HIS A 210 -10.82 20.51 -2.23
N SER A 211 -10.29 19.37 -2.69
CA SER A 211 -9.76 19.23 -4.05
C SER A 211 -9.94 17.81 -4.59
N LYS A 212 -9.67 17.64 -5.90
CA LYS A 212 -9.68 16.33 -6.59
C LYS A 212 -8.44 15.48 -6.31
N HIS A 213 -7.49 16.03 -5.56
CA HIS A 213 -6.20 15.42 -5.34
C HIS A 213 -6.26 14.36 -4.24
N TYR A 214 -5.74 13.18 -4.55
CA TYR A 214 -5.56 12.11 -3.59
C TYR A 214 -4.32 11.28 -3.92
N PHE A 215 -3.78 10.66 -2.89
CA PHE A 215 -2.69 9.68 -2.96
C PHE A 215 -3.16 8.40 -2.27
N TRP A 216 -2.68 7.25 -2.71
CA TRP A 216 -2.84 6.00 -1.98
C TRP A 216 -1.58 5.16 -2.07
N SER A 217 -1.30 4.39 -1.02
CA SER A 217 -0.34 3.30 -1.01
C SER A 217 -1.03 2.00 -0.60
N MET A 218 -0.40 0.87 -0.92
CA MET A 218 -0.92 -0.46 -0.63
C MET A 218 0.11 -1.25 0.16
N GLU A 219 -0.39 -1.99 1.13
CA GLU A 219 0.36 -2.89 2.01
C GLU A 219 -0.36 -4.25 2.09
N PHE A 220 0.39 -5.29 2.45
CA PHE A 220 -0.16 -6.60 2.77
C PHE A 220 -0.08 -6.81 4.28
N GLN A 221 -1.19 -7.20 4.90
CA GLN A 221 -1.21 -7.56 6.32
C GLN A 221 -0.27 -8.74 6.58
N LYS A 222 0.50 -8.67 7.68
CA LYS A 222 1.54 -9.65 8.00
C LYS A 222 1.05 -11.11 8.01
N LYS A 223 -0.09 -11.38 8.66
CA LYS A 223 -0.57 -12.77 8.87
C LYS A 223 -1.44 -13.30 7.72
N THR A 224 -2.28 -12.45 7.14
CA THR A 224 -3.32 -12.85 6.18
C THR A 224 -2.91 -12.56 4.74
N PHE A 225 -1.85 -11.78 4.53
CA PHE A 225 -1.48 -11.17 3.26
C PHE A 225 -2.61 -10.39 2.58
N GLN A 226 -3.63 -10.01 3.35
CA GLN A 226 -4.75 -9.23 2.85
C GLN A 226 -4.25 -7.85 2.45
N SER A 227 -4.64 -7.42 1.25
CA SER A 227 -4.30 -6.09 0.75
C SER A 227 -5.11 -5.04 1.50
N HIS A 228 -4.43 -3.99 1.96
CA HIS A 228 -5.09 -2.79 2.44
C HIS A 228 -4.45 -1.54 1.83
N TRP A 229 -5.27 -0.49 1.71
CA TRP A 229 -4.91 0.75 1.04
C TRP A 229 -4.93 1.89 2.05
N HIS A 230 -3.84 2.66 2.11
CA HIS A 230 -3.72 3.88 2.90
C HIS A 230 -3.91 5.06 1.97
N LEU A 231 -5.01 5.79 2.11
CA LEU A 231 -5.41 6.91 1.28
C LEU A 231 -5.18 8.23 2.02
N LEU A 232 -4.74 9.24 1.27
CA LEU A 232 -4.63 10.62 1.72
C LEU A 232 -5.51 11.50 0.85
N PHE A 233 -6.41 12.26 1.49
CA PHE A 233 -7.32 13.21 0.84
C PHE A 233 -7.10 14.63 1.37
N ASP A 234 -7.31 15.60 0.50
CA ASP A 234 -7.50 17.01 0.88
C ASP A 234 -8.99 17.21 1.19
N ALA A 235 -9.36 17.09 2.46
CA ALA A 235 -10.75 16.95 2.88
C ALA A 235 -11.05 17.66 4.20
N LYS A 236 -12.29 18.11 4.33
CA LYS A 236 -12.84 18.51 5.63
C LYS A 236 -13.18 17.25 6.44
N HIS A 237 -13.71 17.44 7.65
CA HIS A 237 -14.20 16.31 8.44
C HIS A 237 -15.22 15.48 7.64
N VAL A 238 -15.01 14.16 7.60
CA VAL A 238 -15.91 13.19 6.98
C VAL A 238 -16.43 12.27 8.09
N PRO A 239 -17.75 12.22 8.33
CA PRO A 239 -18.31 11.31 9.32
C PRO A 239 -17.94 9.87 9.01
N TYR A 240 -17.55 9.11 10.04
CA TYR A 240 -17.12 7.72 9.87
C TYR A 240 -18.18 6.85 9.19
N GLY A 241 -19.47 7.01 9.57
CA GLY A 241 -20.59 6.31 8.94
C GLY A 241 -20.71 6.54 7.43
N VAL A 242 -20.36 7.74 6.93
CA VAL A 242 -20.35 8.05 5.49
C VAL A 242 -19.25 7.28 4.77
N VAL A 243 -18.05 7.19 5.37
CA VAL A 243 -16.93 6.42 4.80
C VAL A 243 -17.32 4.94 4.69
N VAL A 244 -17.92 4.40 5.75
CA VAL A 244 -18.38 3.00 5.76
C VAL A 244 -19.49 2.76 4.75
N GLU A 245 -20.50 3.63 4.70
CA GLU A 245 -21.60 3.51 3.74
C GLU A 245 -21.04 3.49 2.31
N ILE A 246 -20.18 4.44 1.94
CA ILE A 246 -19.62 4.50 0.58
C ILE A 246 -18.81 3.23 0.28
N TRP A 247 -17.97 2.78 1.21
CA TRP A 247 -17.13 1.60 0.99
C TRP A 247 -17.98 0.32 0.87
N SER A 248 -19.03 0.21 1.68
CA SER A 248 -19.98 -0.91 1.67
C SER A 248 -20.72 -1.06 0.33
N ARG A 249 -20.98 0.05 -0.39
CA ARG A 249 -21.59 0.03 -1.73
C ARG A 249 -20.74 -0.65 -2.80
N PHE A 250 -19.45 -0.88 -2.55
CA PHE A 250 -18.55 -1.56 -3.48
C PHE A 250 -18.46 -3.07 -3.26
N ARG A 251 -19.23 -3.62 -2.32
CA ARG A 251 -19.41 -5.06 -2.16
C ARG A 251 -19.78 -5.68 -3.52
N PRO A 252 -19.12 -6.77 -3.95
CA PRO A 252 -19.43 -7.42 -5.22
C PRO A 252 -20.89 -7.84 -5.31
N LYS A 253 -21.49 -7.69 -6.50
CA LYS A 253 -22.91 -8.03 -6.73
C LYS A 253 -23.23 -9.53 -6.58
N TRP A 254 -22.23 -10.39 -6.74
CA TRP A 254 -22.35 -11.84 -6.57
C TRP A 254 -22.24 -12.28 -5.11
N ALA A 255 -21.79 -11.40 -4.20
CA ALA A 255 -21.74 -11.73 -2.79
C ALA A 255 -23.17 -11.82 -2.22
N PRO A 256 -23.43 -12.66 -1.21
CA PRO A 256 -24.73 -12.73 -0.57
C PRO A 256 -25.21 -11.34 -0.15
N PRO A 257 -26.51 -11.02 -0.38
CA PRO A 257 -27.06 -9.73 -0.01
C PRO A 257 -26.99 -9.56 1.50
N LEU A 258 -26.79 -8.32 1.93
CA LEU A 258 -26.89 -7.98 3.34
C LEU A 258 -28.36 -8.09 3.76
N ALA A 259 -28.60 -8.53 4.99
CA ALA A 259 -29.93 -8.48 5.59
C ALA A 259 -30.49 -7.05 5.57
N GLU A 260 -29.62 -6.06 5.82
CA GLU A 260 -29.94 -4.64 5.76
C GLU A 260 -28.79 -3.86 5.11
N PRO A 261 -29.07 -2.88 4.24
CA PRO A 261 -28.05 -1.96 3.75
C PRO A 261 -27.41 -1.16 4.89
N ILE A 262 -26.08 -1.01 4.86
CA ILE A 262 -25.37 -0.13 5.80
C ILE A 262 -25.41 1.30 5.26
N THR A 263 -25.98 2.21 6.04
CA THR A 263 -26.07 3.65 5.78
C THR A 263 -25.33 4.43 6.87
N ALA A 264 -25.06 5.71 6.62
CA ALA A 264 -24.46 6.58 7.62
C ALA A 264 -25.29 6.67 8.91
N GLU A 265 -26.61 6.55 8.81
CA GLU A 265 -27.56 6.66 9.93
C GLU A 265 -27.66 5.36 10.75
N ASN A 266 -27.54 4.20 10.11
CA ASN A 266 -27.71 2.90 10.77
C ASN A 266 -26.40 2.15 11.07
N TYR A 267 -25.24 2.78 10.81
CA TYR A 267 -23.93 2.16 10.98
C TYR A 267 -23.72 1.65 12.41
N GLN A 268 -24.06 2.39 13.47
CA GLN A 268 -24.03 1.98 14.90
C GLN A 268 -22.97 0.94 15.33
N GLY A 269 -21.74 1.01 14.79
CA GLY A 269 -20.67 0.04 15.07
C GLY A 269 -20.71 -1.27 14.28
N LYS A 270 -21.69 -1.50 13.40
CA LYS A 270 -21.75 -2.60 12.42
C LYS A 270 -20.49 -2.58 11.55
N ALA A 271 -19.84 -3.71 11.32
CA ALA A 271 -18.69 -3.75 10.41
C ALA A 271 -19.09 -3.33 8.98
N PRO A 272 -18.20 -2.68 8.19
CA PRO A 272 -18.46 -2.41 6.79
C PRO A 272 -18.82 -3.69 6.02
N ALA A 273 -19.73 -3.59 5.06
CA ALA A 273 -20.14 -4.73 4.24
C ALA A 273 -19.04 -5.22 3.29
N PHE A 274 -17.95 -4.46 3.19
CA PHE A 274 -16.83 -4.71 2.30
C PHE A 274 -15.54 -4.45 3.08
N GLY A 275 -15.03 -5.47 3.76
CA GLY A 275 -13.79 -5.38 4.55
C GLY A 275 -13.91 -4.47 5.75
N SER A 276 -12.90 -3.65 5.97
CA SER A 276 -12.82 -2.72 7.10
C SER A 276 -12.39 -1.32 6.67
N VAL A 277 -12.71 -0.37 7.54
CA VAL A 277 -12.42 1.05 7.39
C VAL A 277 -11.72 1.51 8.65
N TRP A 278 -10.72 2.36 8.49
CA TRP A 278 -10.12 3.10 9.60
C TRP A 278 -9.84 4.53 9.16
N ILE A 279 -10.10 5.50 10.02
CA ILE A 279 -9.80 6.91 9.76
C ILE A 279 -8.71 7.33 10.73
N SER A 280 -7.62 7.88 10.19
CA SER A 280 -6.55 8.41 11.03
C SER A 280 -7.03 9.62 11.82
N PRO A 281 -6.58 9.80 13.08
CA PRO A 281 -6.80 11.05 13.78
C PRO A 281 -6.21 12.21 12.97
N PRO A 282 -6.81 13.41 13.08
CA PRO A 282 -6.26 14.59 12.41
C PRO A 282 -4.82 14.82 12.88
N GLY A 283 -3.95 15.21 11.96
CA GLY A 283 -2.54 15.41 12.25
C GLY A 283 -1.87 16.26 11.18
N PRO A 284 -0.62 16.68 11.44
CA PRO A 284 0.13 17.46 10.48
C PRO A 284 0.39 16.65 9.20
N ALA A 285 0.36 17.33 8.05
CA ALA A 285 0.42 16.72 6.73
C ALA A 285 1.63 15.80 6.54
N HIS A 286 2.80 16.18 7.06
CA HIS A 286 4.01 15.37 6.98
C HIS A 286 3.85 14.01 7.69
N LYS A 287 3.19 13.94 8.87
CA LYS A 287 2.95 12.67 9.58
C LYS A 287 2.08 11.73 8.76
N ALA A 288 1.06 12.26 8.10
CA ALA A 288 0.20 11.48 7.20
C ALA A 288 0.99 10.95 5.98
N ALA A 289 1.85 11.77 5.39
CA ALA A 289 2.74 11.34 4.31
C ALA A 289 3.75 10.26 4.76
N PHE A 290 4.36 10.42 5.93
CA PHE A 290 5.23 9.41 6.55
C PHE A 290 4.49 8.10 6.74
N TYR A 291 3.28 8.15 7.31
CA TYR A 291 2.47 6.96 7.55
C TYR A 291 2.11 6.23 6.24
N ALA A 292 1.62 6.95 5.23
CA ALA A 292 1.25 6.35 3.95
C ALA A 292 2.47 5.74 3.22
N THR A 293 3.65 6.34 3.35
CA THR A 293 4.87 5.85 2.65
C THR A 293 5.69 4.87 3.46
N LYS A 294 5.47 4.77 4.77
CA LYS A 294 6.11 3.80 5.68
C LYS A 294 6.08 2.38 5.09
N TYR A 295 4.96 1.98 4.51
CA TYR A 295 4.76 0.63 3.98
C TYR A 295 5.25 0.44 2.54
N LEU A 296 5.68 1.51 1.87
CA LEU A 296 6.46 1.42 0.64
C LEU A 296 7.95 1.26 0.93
N ILE A 297 8.39 1.75 2.08
CA ILE A 297 9.77 1.68 2.56
C ILE A 297 10.03 0.38 3.31
N LYS A 298 9.08 -0.07 4.14
CA LYS A 298 9.19 -1.32 4.88
C LYS A 298 8.98 -2.52 3.97
N HIS A 299 9.95 -3.43 3.99
CA HIS A 299 9.80 -4.75 3.41
C HIS A 299 9.24 -5.71 4.47
N PRO A 300 8.22 -6.53 4.14
CA PRO A 300 7.73 -7.55 5.06
C PRO A 300 8.87 -8.55 5.38
N ALA A 301 9.01 -8.91 6.66
CA ALA A 301 10.05 -9.83 7.12
C ALA A 301 9.87 -11.24 6.53
N GLU A 302 8.62 -11.67 6.37
CA GLU A 302 8.24 -12.96 5.77
C GLU A 302 8.25 -12.94 4.23
N GLY A 303 8.60 -11.80 3.62
CA GLY A 303 8.53 -11.61 2.18
C GLY A 303 7.13 -11.23 1.69
N TYR A 304 7.01 -11.12 0.36
CA TYR A 304 5.73 -10.88 -0.31
C TYR A 304 5.09 -12.21 -0.72
N PRO A 305 3.76 -12.28 -0.85
CA PRO A 305 3.08 -13.47 -1.37
C PRO A 305 3.61 -13.90 -2.74
N ASP A 306 3.64 -15.20 -3.03
CA ASP A 306 4.18 -15.70 -4.29
C ASP A 306 3.45 -15.14 -5.51
N TRP A 307 2.10 -15.06 -5.46
CA TRP A 307 1.30 -14.46 -6.54
C TRP A 307 1.68 -13.00 -6.85
N VAL A 308 2.22 -12.26 -5.88
CA VAL A 308 2.75 -10.89 -6.08
C VAL A 308 4.06 -10.93 -6.85
N LEU A 309 4.95 -11.85 -6.48
CA LEU A 309 6.28 -11.97 -7.07
C LEU A 309 6.24 -12.60 -8.47
N ASP A 310 5.32 -13.54 -8.69
CA ASP A 310 5.16 -14.26 -9.94
C ASP A 310 4.33 -13.49 -10.98
N ARG A 311 3.72 -12.37 -10.57
CA ARG A 311 2.97 -11.50 -11.46
C ARG A 311 3.85 -10.93 -12.57
N VAL A 312 3.42 -11.17 -13.81
CA VAL A 312 4.02 -10.56 -15.01
C VAL A 312 3.66 -9.08 -15.08
N GLY A 313 4.66 -8.24 -15.34
CA GLY A 313 4.46 -6.80 -15.53
C GLY A 313 4.56 -5.95 -14.25
N ARG A 314 3.60 -5.04 -14.05
CA ARG A 314 3.61 -4.05 -12.96
C ARG A 314 2.45 -4.30 -12.00
N MET A 315 2.79 -4.52 -10.74
CA MET A 315 1.85 -4.40 -9.63
C MET A 315 2.01 -3.03 -8.97
N PRO A 316 1.04 -2.11 -9.10
CA PRO A 316 1.12 -0.81 -8.43
C PRO A 316 1.04 -0.99 -6.91
N ARG A 317 2.03 -0.42 -6.21
CA ARG A 317 2.06 -0.31 -4.74
C ARG A 317 1.53 1.03 -4.25
N PHE A 318 1.41 1.99 -5.14
CA PHE A 318 0.83 3.30 -4.86
C PHE A 318 0.23 3.86 -6.13
N GLY A 319 -0.63 4.85 -5.97
CA GLY A 319 -1.19 5.64 -7.06
C GLY A 319 -1.67 6.98 -6.56
N HIS A 320 -2.08 7.84 -7.48
CA HIS A 320 -2.53 9.19 -7.15
C HIS A 320 -3.44 9.72 -8.27
N SER A 321 -4.18 10.78 -7.95
CA SER A 321 -4.94 11.53 -8.95
C SER A 321 -4.07 12.11 -10.08
N ASN A 322 -4.68 12.40 -11.22
CA ASN A 322 -4.04 13.17 -12.28
C ASN A 322 -3.65 14.56 -11.78
N GLY A 323 -2.44 15.01 -12.09
CA GLY A 323 -1.91 16.30 -11.62
C GLY A 323 -1.60 16.35 -10.13
N PHE A 324 -1.55 15.20 -9.44
CA PHE A 324 -1.13 15.16 -8.04
C PHE A 324 0.31 15.65 -7.89
N PHE A 325 1.26 15.03 -8.58
CA PHE A 325 2.61 15.57 -8.68
C PHE A 325 2.68 16.55 -9.86
N PRO A 326 3.34 17.71 -9.72
CA PRO A 326 3.58 18.60 -10.84
C PRO A 326 4.33 17.80 -11.91
N ARG A 327 3.89 17.94 -13.16
CA ARG A 327 4.71 17.46 -14.27
C ARG A 327 5.92 18.38 -14.32
N PRO A 328 7.15 17.86 -14.52
CA PRO A 328 8.26 18.71 -14.91
C PRO A 328 7.89 19.32 -16.28
N SER A 329 7.25 20.48 -16.29
CA SER A 329 7.24 21.34 -17.45
C SER A 329 8.63 21.93 -17.60
N ASN A 330 9.06 22.21 -18.83
CA ASN A 330 10.25 23.03 -19.10
C ASN A 330 10.09 24.51 -18.65
N HIS A 331 9.13 24.79 -17.77
CA HIS A 331 8.86 26.09 -17.18
C HIS A 331 8.72 25.90 -15.67
N ASP A 332 9.31 26.84 -14.92
CA ASP A 332 9.53 26.83 -13.48
C ASP A 332 8.49 26.04 -12.68
N ALA A 333 8.98 25.01 -11.98
CA ALA A 333 8.19 24.05 -11.21
C ALA A 333 7.44 24.67 -10.00
N SER A 334 7.54 25.98 -9.80
CA SER A 334 6.97 26.72 -8.66
C SER A 334 5.59 27.36 -8.95
N CYS A 335 5.12 27.44 -10.20
CA CYS A 335 3.81 28.04 -10.48
C CYS A 335 2.64 27.08 -10.18
N PHE A 336 1.96 27.27 -9.05
CA PHE A 336 0.73 26.53 -8.67
C PHE A 336 -0.58 27.33 -8.86
N CYS A 337 -0.55 28.53 -9.45
CA CYS A 337 -1.76 29.35 -9.61
C CYS A 337 -2.73 28.79 -10.68
N GLU A 338 -4.02 29.12 -10.55
CA GLU A 338 -5.05 28.72 -11.51
C GLU A 338 -4.86 29.36 -12.89
N GLU A 339 -4.17 30.51 -12.99
CA GLU A 339 -3.85 31.18 -14.26
C GLU A 339 -2.88 30.35 -15.12
N CYS A 340 -1.88 29.69 -14.52
CA CYS A 340 -0.99 28.74 -15.21
C CYS A 340 -1.74 27.47 -15.75
N ARG A 341 -2.99 27.20 -15.30
CA ARG A 341 -3.84 26.12 -15.82
C ARG A 341 -4.77 26.58 -16.97
N GLY A 342 -5.01 27.87 -17.12
CA GLY A 342 -6.05 28.42 -18.00
C GLY A 342 -5.65 28.56 -19.47
N GLU A 343 -4.37 28.78 -19.77
CA GLU A 343 -3.94 29.21 -21.11
C GLU A 343 -2.80 28.36 -21.68
N ARG A 344 -2.91 27.03 -21.63
CA ARG A 344 -2.28 26.27 -22.71
C ARG A 344 -3.12 26.51 -23.96
N ALA A 345 -2.79 27.58 -24.68
CA ALA A 345 -3.10 27.67 -26.10
C ALA A 345 -2.77 26.28 -26.69
N PRO A 346 -3.71 25.61 -27.36
CA PRO A 346 -3.43 24.32 -27.97
C PRO A 346 -2.21 24.53 -28.85
N SER A 347 -1.06 24.04 -28.38
CA SER A 347 0.16 24.05 -29.18
C SER A 347 -0.29 23.46 -30.51
N PRO A 348 -0.11 24.17 -31.65
CA PRO A 348 -0.61 23.70 -32.92
C PRO A 348 0.08 22.37 -33.15
N VAL A 349 -0.65 21.29 -32.85
CA VAL A 349 -0.24 19.93 -33.12
C VAL A 349 -0.41 19.84 -34.62
N ALA A 350 0.55 20.43 -35.34
CA ALA A 350 0.81 20.11 -36.72
C ALA A 350 0.96 18.60 -36.71
N SER A 351 -0.10 17.94 -37.15
CA SER A 351 -0.21 16.51 -37.35
C SER A 351 0.82 16.14 -38.41
N LYS A 352 2.09 16.11 -38.03
CA LYS A 352 3.14 15.51 -38.84
C LYS A 352 2.63 14.10 -39.13
N PRO A 353 2.35 13.76 -40.39
CA PRO A 353 1.83 12.44 -40.74
C PRO A 353 2.80 11.44 -40.15
N ARG A 354 2.31 10.62 -39.21
CA ARG A 354 3.08 9.51 -38.66
C ARG A 354 3.44 8.64 -39.86
N LYS A 355 4.67 8.75 -40.37
CA LYS A 355 5.18 7.85 -41.39
C LYS A 355 4.92 6.43 -40.87
N PRO A 356 4.20 5.58 -41.61
CA PRO A 356 4.04 4.19 -41.23
C PRO A 356 5.44 3.61 -41.10
N SER A 357 5.85 3.36 -39.85
CA SER A 357 7.12 2.73 -39.53
C SER A 357 7.05 1.32 -40.10
N SER A 358 7.59 1.13 -41.31
CA SER A 358 7.74 -0.16 -41.98
C SER A 358 8.77 -1.08 -41.31
N GLN A 359 9.37 -0.65 -40.19
CA GLN A 359 10.22 -1.53 -39.41
C GLN A 359 9.37 -2.63 -38.76
N PRO A 360 9.71 -3.92 -38.97
CA PRO A 360 9.02 -5.02 -38.32
C PRO A 360 9.04 -4.77 -36.82
N ALA A 361 7.86 -4.86 -36.18
CA ALA A 361 7.72 -4.61 -34.76
C ALA A 361 8.79 -5.41 -34.01
N ALA A 362 9.78 -4.70 -33.44
CA ALA A 362 10.90 -5.32 -32.74
C ALA A 362 10.33 -6.38 -31.79
N ARG A 363 10.83 -7.63 -31.92
CA ARG A 363 10.32 -8.79 -31.17
C ARG A 363 10.04 -8.37 -29.74
N ARG A 364 8.76 -8.37 -29.36
CA ARG A 364 8.32 -7.94 -28.04
C ARG A 364 9.02 -8.85 -27.03
N ARG A 365 10.02 -8.33 -26.32
CA ARG A 365 10.75 -9.08 -25.30
C ARG A 365 9.73 -9.72 -24.36
N GLU A 366 9.92 -11.00 -24.05
CA GLU A 366 9.08 -11.72 -23.10
C GLU A 366 8.99 -10.95 -21.78
N ALA A 367 7.77 -10.82 -21.28
CA ALA A 367 7.50 -10.02 -20.11
C ALA A 367 7.94 -10.78 -18.85
N LYS A 368 9.02 -10.32 -18.22
CA LYS A 368 9.54 -10.90 -16.99
C LYS A 368 8.63 -10.68 -15.78
N THR A 369 8.59 -11.64 -14.87
CA THR A 369 7.90 -11.56 -13.57
C THR A 369 8.56 -10.53 -12.65
N ILE A 370 7.92 -10.19 -11.53
CA ILE A 370 8.54 -9.36 -10.50
C ILE A 370 9.74 -10.08 -9.89
N ARG A 371 9.63 -11.39 -9.61
CA ARG A 371 10.69 -12.25 -9.07
C ARG A 371 11.93 -12.26 -9.94
N GLU A 372 11.79 -12.55 -11.24
CA GLU A 372 12.92 -12.56 -12.19
C GLU A 372 13.62 -11.22 -12.28
N ARG A 373 12.86 -10.12 -12.22
CA ARG A 373 13.42 -8.77 -12.24
C ARG A 373 14.17 -8.45 -10.95
N ILE A 374 13.69 -8.92 -9.80
CA ILE A 374 14.39 -8.79 -8.52
C ILE A 374 15.67 -9.63 -8.52
N ALA A 375 15.64 -10.85 -9.07
CA ALA A 375 16.82 -11.69 -9.21
C ALA A 375 17.92 -11.02 -10.06
N ALA A 376 17.53 -10.28 -11.10
CA ALA A 376 18.44 -9.47 -11.92
C ALA A 376 18.73 -8.06 -11.37
N CYS A 377 18.48 -7.80 -10.08
CA CYS A 377 18.77 -6.51 -9.44
C CYS A 377 20.28 -6.35 -9.17
N LYS A 378 20.66 -5.25 -8.51
CA LYS A 378 22.05 -4.92 -8.11
C LYS A 378 23.00 -4.59 -9.27
N THR A 379 22.46 -4.17 -10.41
CA THR A 379 23.23 -3.67 -11.55
C THR A 379 23.78 -2.26 -11.35
N THR A 380 23.25 -1.51 -10.38
CA THR A 380 23.70 -0.16 -9.98
C THR A 380 23.62 -0.02 -8.47
N CYS A 381 23.96 1.14 -7.91
CA CYS A 381 23.83 1.41 -6.48
C CYS A 381 22.99 2.67 -6.20
N SER A 382 22.23 2.66 -5.11
CA SER A 382 21.55 3.85 -4.58
C SER A 382 22.19 4.28 -3.28
N ILE A 383 22.36 5.59 -3.12
CA ILE A 383 22.87 6.24 -1.91
C ILE A 383 21.66 6.58 -1.04
N VAL A 384 21.69 6.12 0.20
CA VAL A 384 20.70 6.40 1.23
C VAL A 384 21.44 7.03 2.40
N GLU A 385 20.95 8.15 2.87
CA GLU A 385 21.52 8.83 4.02
C GLU A 385 20.59 8.59 5.21
N VAL A 386 21.13 8.10 6.31
CA VAL A 386 20.36 7.74 7.50
C VAL A 386 20.83 8.61 8.65
N GLU A 387 19.92 9.40 9.20
CA GLU A 387 20.18 10.21 10.39
C GLU A 387 20.52 9.28 11.56
N GLN A 388 21.56 9.59 12.33
CA GLN A 388 21.87 8.88 13.56
C GLN A 388 21.41 9.70 14.76
N LEU A 389 20.64 9.08 15.64
CA LEU A 389 20.03 9.72 16.79
C LEU A 389 20.59 9.11 18.08
N GLN A 390 21.05 9.94 19.00
CA GLN A 390 21.39 9.51 20.36
C GLN A 390 20.15 9.59 21.25
N LEU A 391 19.78 8.47 21.86
CA LEU A 391 18.73 8.39 22.87
C LEU A 391 19.23 8.86 24.25
N PRO A 392 18.32 9.15 25.21
CA PRO A 392 18.71 9.68 26.52
C PRO A 392 19.58 8.75 27.36
N ASP A 393 19.50 7.44 27.11
CA ASP A 393 20.34 6.40 27.72
C ASP A 393 21.74 6.32 27.10
N GLY A 394 22.04 7.18 26.12
CA GLY A 394 23.30 7.22 25.38
C GLY A 394 23.36 6.28 24.18
N SER A 395 22.37 5.41 23.98
CA SER A 395 22.33 4.48 22.84
C SER A 395 22.11 5.23 21.51
N VAL A 396 22.69 4.70 20.43
CA VAL A 396 22.56 5.28 19.09
C VAL A 396 21.61 4.44 18.26
N VAL A 397 20.58 5.08 17.70
CA VAL A 397 19.60 4.44 16.82
C VAL A 397 19.58 5.11 15.45
N ASP A 398 19.29 4.29 14.42
CA ASP A 398 19.04 4.79 13.08
C ASP A 398 17.69 5.53 13.05
N GLY A 399 17.75 6.81 12.68
CA GLY A 399 16.62 7.70 12.51
C GLY A 399 16.00 7.61 11.12
N LYS A 400 15.57 8.76 10.59
CA LYS A 400 14.89 8.83 9.29
C LYS A 400 15.92 8.71 8.16
N GLY A 401 15.63 7.84 7.20
CA GLY A 401 16.37 7.74 5.95
C GLY A 401 15.92 8.79 4.93
N ARG A 402 16.85 9.28 4.12
CA ARG A 402 16.61 10.11 2.93
C ARG A 402 17.34 9.53 1.72
N TYR A 403 16.77 9.70 0.54
CA TYR A 403 17.43 9.30 -0.70
C TYR A 403 18.52 10.32 -1.05
N GLY A 404 19.79 9.89 -1.00
CA GLY A 404 20.95 10.75 -1.29
C GLY A 404 21.33 10.78 -2.77
N GLY A 405 21.00 9.75 -3.55
CA GLY A 405 21.35 9.72 -4.97
C GLY A 405 21.47 8.33 -5.56
N LYS A 406 22.00 8.27 -6.78
CA LYS A 406 22.34 7.04 -7.50
C LYS A 406 23.83 7.08 -7.83
N LEU A 407 24.49 5.94 -7.68
CA LEU A 407 25.85 5.73 -8.13
C LEU A 407 25.81 4.84 -9.39
N GLU A 408 26.42 5.32 -10.46
CA GLU A 408 26.42 4.66 -11.78
C GLU A 408 27.55 3.62 -11.91
N ILE A 409 27.81 2.92 -10.81
CA ILE A 409 28.77 1.81 -10.73
C ILE A 409 27.98 0.54 -10.40
N PRO A 410 28.29 -0.61 -11.04
CA PRO A 410 27.75 -1.91 -10.63
C PRO A 410 27.98 -2.18 -9.14
N TYR A 411 26.95 -2.68 -8.45
CA TYR A 411 27.06 -2.91 -7.00
C TYR A 411 28.13 -3.94 -6.63
N ALA A 412 28.44 -4.88 -7.54
CA ALA A 412 29.54 -5.81 -7.38
C ALA A 412 30.90 -5.09 -7.30
N GLU A 413 31.17 -4.14 -8.20
CA GLU A 413 32.41 -3.35 -8.18
C GLU A 413 32.51 -2.46 -6.94
N VAL A 414 31.38 -1.95 -6.44
CA VAL A 414 31.35 -1.20 -5.16
C VAL A 414 31.76 -2.10 -4.00
N ARG A 415 31.27 -3.35 -3.96
CA ARG A 415 31.62 -4.32 -2.91
C ARG A 415 33.09 -4.71 -2.95
N GLU A 416 33.63 -4.95 -4.14
CA GLU A 416 35.06 -5.19 -4.35
C GLU A 416 35.88 -4.00 -3.86
N TYR A 417 35.51 -2.77 -4.27
CA TYR A 417 36.22 -1.55 -3.88
C TYR A 417 36.35 -1.37 -2.37
N ILE A 418 35.28 -1.67 -1.61
CA ILE A 418 35.28 -1.52 -0.15
C ILE A 418 35.72 -2.79 0.61
N GLY A 419 36.16 -3.84 -0.10
CA GLY A 419 36.56 -5.12 0.51
C GLY A 419 35.42 -5.93 1.13
N ALA A 420 34.18 -5.74 0.67
CA ALA A 420 32.96 -6.39 1.19
C ALA A 420 32.42 -7.50 0.27
N GLU A 421 33.28 -8.16 -0.51
CA GLU A 421 32.88 -9.23 -1.46
C GLU A 421 32.16 -10.39 -0.76
N ASN A 422 32.62 -10.76 0.43
CA ASN A 422 32.05 -11.86 1.22
C ASN A 422 30.87 -11.43 2.12
N ASP A 423 30.56 -10.14 2.19
CA ASP A 423 29.54 -9.62 3.09
C ASP A 423 28.13 -9.88 2.54
N LYS A 424 27.36 -10.79 3.14
CA LYS A 424 26.01 -11.11 2.66
C LYS A 424 25.00 -9.97 2.85
N ARG A 425 25.36 -8.88 3.56
CA ARG A 425 24.49 -7.71 3.73
C ARG A 425 24.16 -7.08 2.38
N SER A 426 22.91 -6.62 2.24
CA SER A 426 22.43 -5.94 1.03
C SER A 426 22.61 -4.41 1.07
N ALA A 427 23.14 -3.92 2.19
CA ALA A 427 23.40 -2.53 2.48
C ALA A 427 24.82 -2.41 3.04
N LEU A 428 25.62 -1.49 2.50
CA LEU A 428 27.00 -1.25 2.90
C LEU A 428 27.07 0.16 3.50
N GLU A 429 27.61 0.27 4.70
CA GLU A 429 27.92 1.57 5.29
C GLU A 429 29.25 2.06 4.72
N VAL A 430 29.29 3.33 4.34
CA VAL A 430 30.51 3.98 3.84
C VAL A 430 30.67 5.34 4.52
N ASP A 431 31.90 5.76 4.70
CA ASP A 431 32.20 7.13 5.09
C ASP A 431 32.09 8.09 3.89
N PRO A 432 32.02 9.41 4.11
CA PRO A 432 31.91 10.40 3.02
C PRO A 432 33.07 10.37 2.02
N TYR A 433 34.30 10.11 2.48
CA TYR A 433 35.48 10.11 1.61
C TYR A 433 35.44 8.92 0.64
N THR A 434 35.11 7.73 1.14
CA THR A 434 34.88 6.54 0.30
C THR A 434 33.76 6.78 -0.74
N LEU A 435 32.69 7.48 -0.36
CA LEU A 435 31.62 7.84 -1.30
C LEU A 435 32.11 8.77 -2.41
N ASP A 436 32.91 9.78 -2.07
CA ASP A 436 33.46 10.74 -3.04
C ASP A 436 34.39 10.05 -4.05
N GLU A 437 35.25 9.12 -3.60
CA GLU A 437 36.10 8.30 -4.47
C GLU A 437 35.27 7.44 -5.44
N LEU A 438 34.23 6.78 -4.93
CA LEU A 438 33.30 6.01 -5.76
C LEU A 438 32.59 6.89 -6.78
N GLN A 439 32.15 8.09 -6.39
CA GLN A 439 31.53 9.03 -7.33
C GLN A 439 32.53 9.52 -8.40
N ALA A 440 33.78 9.78 -8.03
CA ALA A 440 34.83 10.14 -8.97
C ALA A 440 35.08 9.01 -9.98
N LYS A 441 35.18 7.78 -9.51
CA LYS A 441 35.31 6.58 -10.36
C LYS A 441 34.12 6.44 -11.32
N ALA A 442 32.89 6.73 -10.86
CA ALA A 442 31.70 6.66 -11.69
C ALA A 442 31.76 7.66 -12.86
N ARG A 443 32.16 8.90 -12.56
CA ARG A 443 32.34 9.97 -13.57
C ARG A 443 33.40 9.58 -14.61
N SER A 444 34.57 9.12 -14.16
CA SER A 444 35.65 8.69 -15.07
C SER A 444 35.25 7.52 -15.98
N SER A 445 34.46 6.56 -15.49
CA SER A 445 33.95 5.46 -16.31
C SER A 445 32.97 5.94 -17.38
N GLN A 446 32.13 6.93 -17.07
CA GLN A 446 31.20 7.53 -18.03
C GLN A 446 31.95 8.31 -19.11
N ASP A 447 32.94 9.12 -18.73
CA ASP A 447 33.75 9.91 -19.67
C ASP A 447 34.47 9.03 -20.70
N ARG A 448 34.96 7.85 -20.27
CA ARG A 448 35.59 6.86 -21.17
C ARG A 448 34.59 6.19 -22.12
N GLN A 449 33.34 6.01 -21.71
CA GLN A 449 32.30 5.46 -22.58
C GLN A 449 31.82 6.47 -23.62
N GLU A 450 31.80 7.76 -23.25
CA GLU A 450 31.39 8.84 -24.16
C GLU A 450 32.51 9.25 -25.13
N ASN A 451 33.78 9.06 -24.75
CA ASN A 451 34.95 9.38 -25.56
C ASN A 451 35.91 8.18 -25.73
N PRO A 452 35.50 7.13 -26.47
CA PRO A 452 36.40 6.03 -26.82
C PRO A 452 37.48 6.59 -27.77
N SER A 453 38.73 6.59 -27.30
CA SER A 453 39.90 7.04 -28.07
C SER A 453 40.15 6.19 -29.32
#